data_AF-A0A8X7WQL1-F1
#
_entry.id   AF-A0A8X7WQL1-F1
#
_cell.length_a   1.000
_cell.length_b   1.000
_cell.length_c   1.000
_cell.angle_alpha   90.00
_cell.angle_beta   90.00
_cell.angle_gamma   90.00
#
_symmetry.space_group_name_H-M   'P 1'
#
loop_
_entity.id
_entity.type
_entity.pdbx_description
1 polymer ?
#
loop_
_entity_poly.entity_id
_entity_poly.type
_entity_poly.pdbx_seq_one_letter_code
_entity_poly.pdbx_strand_id
1 'polypeptide(L)'
;MPFEIVESPGFLHLMRETAPFYTVPNRHFFATCEIPKMYEKLHASIEEKVAMGVWFSVTADQWTTSSADHHSGGCETFISFTVHYVTLDWQLHSHCLETLFFPEEHTPDNILEVFENMLHEWKIKVKICRESPRATLQT
;
A
#
# COMPACT_ATOMS: atom_id res chain seq x y z
N MET A 1 14.28 -3.95 0.75
CA MET A 1 15.69 -3.92 0.31
C MET A 1 16.15 -2.48 0.36
N PRO A 2 17.21 -2.15 1.10
CA PRO A 2 17.68 -0.77 1.20
C PRO A 2 18.20 -0.25 -0.15
N PHE A 3 18.02 1.04 -0.43
CA PHE A 3 18.51 1.67 -1.66
C PHE A 3 20.04 1.59 -1.77
N GLU A 4 20.74 1.46 -0.65
CA GLU A 4 22.20 1.30 -0.55
C GLU A 4 22.73 0.09 -1.33
N ILE A 5 21.90 -0.89 -1.68
CA ILE A 5 22.37 -2.09 -2.39
C ILE A 5 23.06 -1.74 -3.72
N VAL A 6 22.61 -0.69 -4.43
CA VAL A 6 23.19 -0.31 -5.73
C VAL A 6 24.62 0.25 -5.60
N GLU A 7 25.00 0.66 -4.39
CA GLU A 7 26.34 1.14 -4.05
C GLU A 7 27.17 0.06 -3.33
N SER A 8 26.58 -1.10 -3.03
CA SER A 8 27.28 -2.17 -2.32
C SER A 8 28.39 -2.79 -3.18
N PRO A 9 29.55 -3.16 -2.61
CA PRO A 9 30.66 -3.73 -3.38
C PRO A 9 30.29 -4.99 -4.17
N GLY A 10 29.45 -5.86 -3.60
CA GLY A 10 28.99 -7.09 -4.24
C GLY A 10 28.13 -6.82 -5.46
N PHE A 11 27.17 -5.89 -5.36
CA PHE A 11 26.34 -5.50 -6.49
C PHE A 11 27.16 -4.83 -7.60
N LEU A 12 28.07 -3.93 -7.24
CA LEU A 12 28.94 -3.26 -8.21
C LEU A 12 29.87 -4.23 -8.93
N HIS A 13 30.38 -5.25 -8.23
CA HIS A 13 31.15 -6.33 -8.88
C HIS A 13 30.29 -7.10 -9.88
N LEU A 14 29.08 -7.53 -9.48
CA LEU A 14 28.14 -8.22 -10.36
C LEU A 14 27.84 -7.40 -11.63
N MET A 15 27.58 -6.10 -11.48
CA MET A 15 27.27 -5.22 -12.62
C MET A 15 28.46 -5.05 -13.57
N ARG A 16 29.70 -5.05 -13.05
CA ARG A 16 30.90 -5.01 -13.90
C ARG A 16 31.06 -6.27 -14.74
N GLU A 17 30.73 -7.43 -14.19
CA GLU A 17 30.83 -8.71 -14.93
C GLU A 17 29.69 -8.88 -15.94
N THR A 18 28.47 -8.51 -15.56
CA THR A 18 27.26 -8.76 -16.37
C THR A 18 26.94 -7.66 -17.38
N ALA A 19 27.27 -6.41 -17.05
CA ALA A 19 26.97 -5.23 -17.86
C ALA A 19 28.09 -4.17 -17.73
N PRO A 20 29.32 -4.46 -18.22
CA PRO A 20 30.51 -3.64 -17.98
C PRO A 20 30.41 -2.18 -18.46
N PHE A 21 29.56 -1.90 -19.44
CA PHE A 21 29.36 -0.56 -19.99
C PHE A 21 28.21 0.22 -19.32
N TYR A 22 27.48 -0.41 -18.40
CA TYR A 22 26.41 0.25 -17.68
C TYR A 22 26.97 0.99 -16.45
N THR A 23 26.75 2.31 -16.42
CA THR A 23 27.07 3.11 -15.24
C THR A 23 25.91 3.02 -14.26
N VAL A 24 26.13 2.33 -13.14
CA VAL A 24 25.13 2.17 -12.08
C VAL A 24 24.82 3.53 -11.43
N PRO A 25 23.55 4.00 -11.45
CA PRO A 25 23.16 5.20 -10.74
C PRO A 25 23.27 5.02 -9.22
N ASN A 26 23.43 6.13 -8.49
CA ASN A 26 23.59 6.10 -7.04
C ASN A 26 22.24 5.87 -6.31
N ARG A 27 22.30 5.58 -5.01
CA ARG A 27 21.11 5.32 -4.19
C ARG A 27 20.13 6.49 -4.18
N HIS A 28 20.65 7.71 -4.20
CA HIS A 28 19.84 8.93 -4.19
C HIS A 28 18.97 9.02 -5.44
N PHE A 29 19.54 8.75 -6.63
CA PHE A 29 18.80 8.74 -7.88
C PHE A 29 17.61 7.77 -7.85
N PHE A 30 17.79 6.56 -7.33
CA PHE A 30 16.68 5.61 -7.20
C PHE A 30 15.64 6.09 -6.18
N ALA A 31 16.07 6.58 -5.03
CA ALA A 31 15.18 7.01 -3.95
C ALA A 31 14.35 8.25 -4.30
N THR A 32 14.92 9.22 -5.00
CA THR A 32 14.27 10.52 -5.23
C THR A 32 13.75 10.72 -6.65
N CYS A 33 14.20 9.92 -7.62
CA CYS A 33 13.81 10.07 -9.02
C CYS A 33 13.14 8.81 -9.58
N GLU A 34 13.88 7.71 -9.71
CA GLU A 34 13.43 6.60 -10.55
C GLU A 34 12.32 5.76 -9.90
N ILE A 35 12.42 5.40 -8.61
CA ILE A 35 11.34 4.66 -7.93
C ILE A 35 10.07 5.51 -7.81
N PRO A 36 10.11 6.79 -7.36
CA PRO A 36 8.91 7.64 -7.36
C PRO A 36 8.26 7.74 -8.74
N LYS A 37 9.04 7.94 -9.80
CA LYS A 37 8.53 7.99 -11.18
C LYS A 37 7.89 6.66 -11.61
N MET A 38 8.48 5.52 -11.25
CA MET A 38 7.89 4.20 -11.51
C MET A 38 6.59 4.00 -10.74
N TYR A 39 6.54 4.45 -9.49
CA TYR A 39 5.35 4.42 -8.65
C TYR A 39 4.22 5.23 -9.30
N GLU A 40 4.44 6.49 -9.66
CA GLU A 40 3.42 7.34 -10.29
C GLU A 40 2.84 6.69 -11.57
N LYS A 41 3.71 6.12 -12.40
CA LYS A 41 3.28 5.42 -13.62
C LYS A 41 2.44 4.18 -13.30
N LEU A 42 2.85 3.39 -12.31
CA LEU A 42 2.11 2.20 -11.91
C LEU A 42 0.78 2.57 -11.25
N HIS A 43 0.78 3.57 -10.36
CA HIS A 43 -0.39 4.08 -9.66
C HIS A 43 -1.46 4.51 -10.67
N ALA A 44 -1.10 5.34 -11.66
CA ALA A 44 -2.02 5.74 -12.73
C ALA A 44 -2.59 4.53 -13.50
N SER A 45 -1.76 3.53 -13.82
CA SER A 45 -2.22 2.31 -14.50
C SER A 45 -3.15 1.45 -13.64
N ILE A 46 -2.91 1.36 -12.33
CA ILE A 46 -3.80 0.64 -11.41
C ILE A 46 -5.12 1.40 -11.23
N GLU A 47 -5.09 2.73 -11.12
CA GLU A 47 -6.30 3.55 -11.05
C GLU A 47 -7.22 3.31 -12.26
N GLU A 48 -6.65 3.31 -13.47
CA GLU A 48 -7.39 3.00 -14.71
C GLU A 48 -8.02 1.60 -14.69
N LYS A 49 -7.28 0.58 -14.18
CA LYS A 49 -7.79 -0.80 -14.09
C LYS A 49 -8.90 -0.93 -13.05
N VAL A 50 -8.72 -0.32 -11.88
CA VAL A 50 -9.71 -0.30 -10.81
C VAL A 50 -11.00 0.36 -11.29
N ALA A 51 -10.91 1.41 -12.12
CA ALA A 51 -12.07 2.07 -12.71
C ALA A 51 -12.90 1.17 -13.66
N MET A 52 -12.33 0.06 -14.15
CA MET A 52 -13.05 -0.94 -14.97
C MET A 52 -13.82 -1.97 -14.14
N GLY A 53 -13.60 -2.01 -12.82
CA GLY A 53 -14.30 -2.92 -11.92
C GLY A 53 -15.79 -2.62 -11.84
N VAL A 54 -16.60 -3.67 -11.69
CA VAL A 54 -18.06 -3.59 -11.58
C VAL A 54 -18.50 -3.93 -10.16
N TRP A 55 -17.99 -5.03 -9.63
CA TRP A 55 -18.25 -5.48 -8.27
C TRP A 55 -16.97 -5.40 -7.48
N PHE A 56 -17.03 -4.81 -6.29
CA PHE A 56 -15.87 -4.55 -5.45
C PHE A 56 -16.04 -5.22 -4.09
N SER A 57 -14.94 -5.71 -3.57
CA SER A 57 -14.76 -6.02 -2.15
C SER A 57 -13.38 -5.53 -1.72
N VAL A 58 -13.22 -5.29 -0.43
CA VAL A 58 -11.98 -4.82 0.15
C VAL A 58 -11.61 -5.75 1.30
N THR A 59 -10.32 -6.04 1.43
CA THR A 59 -9.75 -6.64 2.63
C THR A 59 -8.72 -5.69 3.19
N ALA A 60 -8.70 -5.52 4.51
CA ALA A 60 -7.54 -4.97 5.18
C ALA A 60 -6.89 -6.01 6.08
N ASP A 61 -5.57 -5.98 6.12
CA ASP A 61 -4.77 -6.76 7.03
C ASP A 61 -4.04 -5.79 7.95
N GLN A 62 -4.11 -6.01 9.26
CA GLN A 62 -3.41 -5.20 10.24
C GLN A 62 -2.39 -6.08 10.96
N TRP A 63 -1.15 -5.62 11.01
CA TRP A 63 -0.09 -6.32 11.72
C TRP A 63 0.77 -5.34 12.52
N THR A 64 1.37 -5.88 13.57
CA THR A 64 2.27 -5.15 14.46
C THR A 64 3.65 -5.77 14.35
N THR A 65 4.69 -4.93 14.25
CA THR A 65 6.07 -5.40 14.18
C THR A 65 6.49 -6.03 15.50
N SER A 66 7.29 -7.09 15.45
CA SER A 66 7.78 -7.77 16.66
C SER A 66 8.95 -7.05 17.32
N SER A 67 9.52 -6.04 16.65
CA SER A 67 10.73 -5.35 17.07
C SER A 67 10.35 -3.94 17.49
N ALA A 68 10.48 -3.64 18.78
CA ALA A 68 10.44 -2.25 19.23
C ALA A 68 11.59 -1.51 18.56
N ASP A 69 11.29 -0.48 17.77
CA ASP A 69 12.36 0.33 17.20
C ASP A 69 13.10 1.07 18.34
N HIS A 70 14.41 1.26 18.21
CA HIS A 70 15.26 1.88 19.24
C HIS A 70 14.97 3.38 19.48
N HIS A 71 14.09 4.00 18.70
CA HIS A 71 13.70 5.41 18.69
C HIS A 71 12.25 5.66 19.12
N SER A 72 11.30 4.75 18.88
CA SER A 72 9.88 4.90 19.23
C SER A 72 9.46 4.15 20.49
N GLY A 73 10.30 3.22 20.99
CA GLY A 73 10.08 2.56 22.28
C GLY A 73 8.87 1.60 22.32
N GLY A 74 8.28 1.29 21.16
CA GLY A 74 7.13 0.41 21.01
C GLY A 74 7.14 -0.33 19.67
N CYS A 75 6.24 -1.30 19.53
CA CYS A 75 6.00 -1.98 18.27
C CYS A 75 5.21 -1.06 17.32
N GLU A 76 5.59 -1.04 16.05
CA GLU A 76 4.90 -0.25 15.02
C GLU A 76 3.75 -1.07 14.44
N THR A 77 2.56 -0.47 14.35
CA THR A 77 1.40 -1.09 13.71
C THR A 77 1.22 -0.54 12.30
N PHE A 78 0.86 -1.42 11.38
CA PHE A 78 0.60 -1.11 9.98
C PHE A 78 -0.73 -1.73 9.55
N ILE A 79 -1.33 -1.13 8.53
CA ILE A 79 -2.52 -1.64 7.86
C ILE A 79 -2.28 -1.68 6.35
N SER A 80 -2.51 -2.84 5.73
CA SER A 80 -2.56 -2.99 4.27
C SER A 80 -4.00 -2.96 3.81
N PHE A 81 -4.24 -2.30 2.68
CA PHE A 81 -5.53 -2.20 2.03
C PHE A 81 -5.47 -2.82 0.65
N THR A 82 -6.25 -3.88 0.45
CA THR A 82 -6.33 -4.60 -0.83
C THR A 82 -7.74 -4.51 -1.39
N VAL A 83 -7.85 -4.05 -2.63
CA VAL A 83 -9.09 -4.10 -3.39
C VAL A 83 -9.15 -5.39 -4.20
N HIS A 84 -10.33 -5.99 -4.23
CA HIS A 84 -10.68 -7.07 -5.15
C HIS A 84 -11.87 -6.62 -5.98
N TYR A 85 -11.84 -6.85 -7.28
CA TYR A 85 -12.95 -6.50 -8.14
C TYR A 85 -13.15 -7.47 -9.29
N VAL A 86 -14.39 -7.58 -9.73
CA VAL A 86 -14.79 -8.35 -10.91
C VAL A 86 -15.20 -7.40 -12.02
N THR A 87 -14.67 -7.62 -13.21
CA THR A 87 -14.97 -6.86 -14.44
C THR A 87 -16.21 -7.41 -15.16
N LEU A 88 -16.69 -6.71 -16.20
CA LEU A 88 -17.85 -7.16 -17.00
C LEU A 88 -17.62 -8.50 -17.71
N ASP A 89 -16.37 -8.82 -18.05
CA ASP A 89 -15.93 -10.09 -18.63
C ASP A 89 -15.63 -11.17 -17.58
N TRP A 90 -16.12 -10.99 -16.35
CA TRP A 90 -16.02 -11.95 -15.24
C TRP A 90 -14.58 -12.29 -14.84
N GLN A 91 -13.65 -11.36 -15.00
CA GLN A 91 -12.28 -11.52 -14.53
C GLN A 91 -12.15 -10.95 -13.11
N LEU A 92 -11.62 -11.76 -12.20
CA LEU A 92 -11.30 -11.32 -10.84
C LEU A 92 -9.89 -10.72 -10.82
N HIS A 93 -9.80 -9.50 -10.32
CA HIS A 93 -8.56 -8.76 -10.13
C HIS A 93 -8.36 -8.44 -8.65
N SER A 94 -7.10 -8.28 -8.24
CA SER A 94 -6.75 -7.93 -6.87
C SER A 94 -5.49 -7.09 -6.86
N HIS A 95 -5.51 -5.98 -6.12
CA HIS A 95 -4.38 -5.08 -5.97
C HIS A 95 -4.27 -4.63 -4.51
N CYS A 96 -3.10 -4.84 -3.91
CA CYS A 96 -2.73 -4.14 -2.68
C CYS A 96 -2.46 -2.69 -3.07
N LEU A 97 -3.36 -1.82 -2.66
CA LEU A 97 -3.34 -0.42 -3.04
C LEU A 97 -2.41 0.37 -2.12
N GLU A 98 -2.45 0.06 -0.82
CA GLU A 98 -1.69 0.83 0.14
C GLU A 98 -1.29 0.01 1.36
N THR A 99 -0.17 0.41 1.97
CA THR A 99 0.28 -0.07 3.27
C THR A 99 0.68 1.15 4.09
N LEU A 100 -0.08 1.46 5.14
CA LEU A 100 0.11 2.64 5.95
C LEU A 100 0.60 2.31 7.35
N PHE A 101 1.45 3.18 7.89
CA PHE A 101 1.73 3.21 9.31
C PHE A 101 0.48 3.68 10.05
N PHE A 102 0.05 2.91 11.04
CA PHE A 102 -1.20 3.14 11.78
C PHE A 102 -0.92 3.15 13.29
N PRO A 103 -0.38 4.27 13.83
CA PRO A 103 -0.03 4.40 15.24
C PRO A 103 -1.23 4.65 16.15
N GLU A 104 -2.41 4.91 15.57
CA GLU A 104 -3.60 5.30 16.31
C GLU A 104 -4.21 4.13 17.10
N GLU A 105 -5.00 4.48 18.12
CA GLU A 105 -5.81 3.48 18.81
C GLU A 105 -6.78 2.82 17.83
N HIS A 106 -6.92 1.50 17.93
CA HIS A 106 -7.75 0.68 17.04
C HIS A 106 -9.25 0.80 17.37
N THR A 107 -9.74 2.03 17.43
CA THR A 107 -11.15 2.31 17.58
C THR A 107 -11.87 2.11 16.24
N PRO A 108 -13.15 1.73 16.25
CA PRO A 108 -13.93 1.62 15.01
C PRO A 108 -13.94 2.90 14.17
N ASP A 109 -13.91 4.07 14.82
CA ASP A 109 -13.95 5.38 14.15
C ASP A 109 -12.64 5.68 13.40
N ASN A 110 -11.49 5.48 14.04
CA ASN A 110 -10.17 5.67 13.41
C ASN A 110 -9.97 4.72 12.23
N ILE A 111 -10.37 3.46 12.40
CA ILE A 111 -10.31 2.48 11.32
C ILE A 111 -11.22 2.93 10.17
N LEU A 112 -12.46 3.32 10.45
CA LEU A 112 -13.37 3.79 9.40
C LEU A 112 -12.80 5.00 8.65
N GLU A 113 -12.21 5.97 9.36
CA GLU A 113 -11.57 7.14 8.76
C GLU A 113 -10.43 6.76 7.82
N VAL A 114 -9.52 5.87 8.26
CA VAL A 114 -8.43 5.38 7.40
C VAL A 114 -8.96 4.71 6.14
N PHE A 115 -9.99 3.87 6.26
CA PHE A 115 -10.61 3.21 5.11
C PHE A 115 -11.30 4.21 4.17
N GLU A 116 -12.00 5.20 4.70
CA GLU A 116 -12.65 6.26 3.90
C GLU A 116 -11.61 7.08 3.13
N ASN A 117 -10.47 7.39 3.77
CA ASN A 117 -9.36 8.09 3.13
C ASN A 117 -8.74 7.25 2.00
N MET A 118 -8.43 5.97 2.24
CA MET A 118 -7.89 5.05 1.22
C MET A 118 -8.84 4.90 0.02
N LEU A 119 -10.14 4.73 0.28
CA LEU A 119 -11.15 4.64 -0.78
C LEU A 119 -11.22 5.94 -1.60
N HIS A 120 -11.14 7.09 -0.92
CA HIS A 120 -11.15 8.39 -1.56
C HIS A 120 -9.91 8.62 -2.44
N GLU A 121 -8.71 8.30 -1.93
CA GLU A 121 -7.44 8.43 -2.66
C GLU A 121 -7.45 7.64 -3.98
N TRP A 122 -7.95 6.41 -3.94
CA TRP A 122 -8.08 5.54 -5.10
C TRP A 122 -9.34 5.79 -5.94
N LYS A 123 -10.12 6.83 -5.59
CA LYS A 123 -11.36 7.24 -6.28
C LYS A 123 -12.39 6.12 -6.39
N ILE A 124 -12.38 5.19 -5.43
CA ILE A 124 -13.30 4.05 -5.39
C ILE A 124 -14.61 4.49 -4.74
N LYS A 125 -15.68 4.55 -5.53
CA LYS A 125 -17.01 4.95 -5.06
C LYS A 125 -17.78 3.73 -4.58
N VAL A 126 -17.69 3.43 -3.28
CA VAL A 126 -18.46 2.36 -2.65
C VAL A 126 -19.42 2.92 -1.60
N LYS A 127 -20.59 2.29 -1.50
CA LYS A 127 -21.50 2.52 -0.38
C LYS A 127 -21.01 1.68 0.80
N ILE A 128 -20.46 2.33 1.81
CA ILE A 128 -20.05 1.66 3.05
C ILE A 128 -21.33 1.22 3.78
N CYS A 129 -21.45 -0.08 4.04
CA CYS A 129 -22.53 -0.61 4.87
C CYS A 129 -22.18 -0.38 6.33
N ARG A 130 -22.86 0.59 6.97
CA ARG A 130 -22.76 0.82 8.41
C ARG A 130 -23.87 0.02 9.10
N GLU A 131 -23.54 -0.72 10.15
CA GLU A 131 -24.59 -1.28 11.01
C GLU A 131 -25.40 -0.14 11.64
N SER A 132 -26.73 -0.21 11.56
CA SER A 132 -27.60 0.72 12.28
C SER A 132 -27.34 0.56 13.78
N PRO A 133 -27.29 1.66 14.57
CA PRO A 133 -27.27 1.56 16.03
C PRO A 133 -28.38 0.60 16.46
N ARG A 134 -28.03 -0.45 17.22
CA ARG A 134 -29.04 -1.32 17.84
C ARG A 134 -29.98 -0.39 18.61
N ALA A 135 -31.27 -0.40 18.26
CA ALA A 135 -32.27 0.30 19.03
C ALA A 135 -32.19 -0.21 20.47
N THR A 136 -31.71 0.63 21.38
CA THR A 136 -31.69 0.34 22.81
C THR A 136 -33.15 0.25 23.23
N LEU A 137 -33.67 -0.97 23.40
CA LEU A 137 -34.96 -1.19 24.03
C LEU A 137 -34.82 -0.70 25.48
N GLN A 138 -35.37 0.48 25.76
CA GLN A 138 -35.62 0.91 27.13
C GLN A 138 -36.71 -0.02 27.67
N THR A 139 -36.32 -0.93 28.56
CA THR A 139 -37.22 -1.72 29.40
C THR A 139 -37.57 -0.95 30.65
#